data_AF-T1BP28-F1
#
_entry.id   AF-T1BP28-F1
#
_cell.length_a   1.000
_cell.length_b   1.000
_cell.length_c   1.000
_cell.angle_alpha   90.00
_cell.angle_beta   90.00
_cell.angle_gamma   90.00
#
_symmetry.space_group_name_H-M   'P 1'
#
loop_
_entity.id
_entity.type
_entity.pdbx_description
1 polymer ?
#
loop_
_entity_poly.entity_id
_entity_poly.type
_entity_poly.pdbx_seq_one_letter_code
_entity_poly.pdbx_strand_id
1 'polypeptide(L)'
;MSDFSGMEELLQDFLQESSELLDDVDSKLLMLERSPNNHGLLNDIFRGFHTIKGGAGFLNATELVTLCHLTENLFDRLRNDQLTLDASIMDAILSATSEVRHMFGALSQNTQPSSAPLSITQALEAILEGKNLAKASPPPAAPSAAPPGPDWNALFAALTASGTSPEPSSPMVHPAQDKPTVNVLPAPNIDPPLDAPQEIKSYGRRATDSLTSASPSGRREAENVKENTIRVDTERLDQVLNLSGEIGLTKNRLNQLRSDILLGKQDPNTLRALDEAVNQLDMLVVSLQNSVMKTRMQPIGRLFKKFPRLARDLARQLNKEVELVLVGEETEIDKTMIEDLNDPLVHLIRNAVDHGVELPTERTSSGKPAKSLIHLQARQIGDHINIVIADDGKGMDPEAIRAKAISKGLISPEVASSLDETQCLELIFLPGFSTKDQISSVSGRGVGMDVVKTNIKKLNGNVTIRSEVGKGSELTISLPLTLAILPVLMVRIGTQSFAVPLSLVREIIALEHNQIQHVGGKSTLVVRGEILPMVSLAQLLHWEESNQAHTGVLMQVDNQSFILSVDGFDGHDDVVIKSLDTFRPNGVAGVTMSSDGEIVLILDIKELFGLTGGIVSH
;
A
#
# COMPACT_ATOMS: atom_id res chain seq x y z
N MET A 1 33.71 -1.55 8.28
CA MET A 1 33.18 -0.17 8.42
C MET A 1 32.33 0.09 7.20
N SER A 2 31.33 0.97 7.26
CA SER A 2 30.58 1.37 6.05
C SER A 2 31.54 2.08 5.09
N ASP A 3 31.52 1.71 3.81
CA ASP A 3 32.31 2.42 2.78
C ASP A 3 31.76 3.85 2.53
N PHE A 4 30.55 4.12 3.01
CA PHE A 4 29.81 5.38 2.85
C PHE A 4 29.68 6.18 4.15
N SER A 5 30.58 5.95 5.12
CA SER A 5 30.58 6.62 6.42
C SER A 5 30.62 8.15 6.28
N GLY A 6 29.52 8.84 6.61
CA GLY A 6 29.35 10.29 6.47
C GLY A 6 28.70 10.74 5.15
N MET A 7 28.19 9.81 4.34
CA MET A 7 27.45 10.07 3.09
C MET A 7 26.15 9.25 3.00
N GLU A 8 25.68 8.65 4.11
CA GLU A 8 24.55 7.72 4.13
C GLU A 8 23.23 8.36 3.67
N GLU A 9 23.03 9.65 3.95
CA GLU A 9 21.86 10.43 3.51
C GLU A 9 21.85 10.60 1.97
N LEU A 10 22.98 11.05 1.40
CA LEU A 10 23.17 11.15 -0.05
C LEU A 10 23.06 9.80 -0.77
N LEU A 11 23.49 8.71 -0.11
CA LEU A 11 23.34 7.35 -0.63
C LEU A 11 21.88 6.92 -0.67
N GLN A 12 21.08 7.26 0.35
CA GLN A 12 19.64 6.95 0.38
C GLN A 12 18.87 7.73 -0.69
N ASP A 13 19.10 9.05 -0.78
CA ASP A 13 18.48 9.91 -1.80
C ASP A 13 18.81 9.40 -3.23
N PHE A 14 20.09 9.13 -3.49
CA PHE A 14 20.54 8.58 -4.76
C PHE A 14 19.89 7.24 -5.09
N LEU A 15 19.85 6.31 -4.12
CA LEU A 15 19.24 4.99 -4.32
C LEU A 15 17.74 5.09 -4.59
N GLN A 16 17.05 6.03 -3.95
CA GLN A 16 15.62 6.26 -4.19
C GLN A 16 15.37 6.82 -5.59
N GLU A 17 15.95 7.98 -5.93
CA GLU A 17 15.77 8.63 -7.24
C GLU A 17 16.21 7.70 -8.38
N SER A 18 17.36 7.07 -8.23
CA SER A 18 17.93 6.25 -9.31
C SER A 18 17.26 4.89 -9.46
N SER A 19 16.59 4.35 -8.43
CA SER A 19 15.76 3.16 -8.58
C SER A 19 14.49 3.44 -9.39
N GLU A 20 13.85 4.60 -9.17
CA GLU A 20 12.70 5.03 -9.98
C GLU A 20 13.09 5.26 -11.45
N LEU A 21 14.26 5.90 -11.68
CA LEU A 21 14.83 6.06 -13.03
C LEU A 21 15.13 4.71 -13.70
N LEU A 22 15.65 3.73 -12.96
CA LEU A 22 15.99 2.41 -13.51
C LEU A 22 14.73 1.59 -13.87
N ASP A 23 13.65 1.71 -13.09
CA ASP A 23 12.35 1.08 -13.38
C ASP A 23 11.63 1.72 -14.59
N ASP A 24 11.79 3.04 -14.79
CA ASP A 24 11.34 3.75 -16.00
C ASP A 24 12.17 3.34 -17.24
N VAL A 25 13.50 3.21 -17.08
CA VAL A 25 14.40 2.70 -18.13
C VAL A 25 14.02 1.29 -18.55
N ASP A 26 13.81 0.34 -17.62
CA ASP A 26 13.37 -1.03 -17.93
C ASP A 26 12.02 -1.03 -18.70
N SER A 27 11.09 -0.18 -18.28
CA SER A 27 9.79 -0.03 -18.95
C SER A 27 9.95 0.48 -20.39
N LYS A 28 10.87 1.44 -20.62
CA LYS A 28 11.18 2.00 -21.93
C LYS A 28 11.98 1.04 -22.82
N LEU A 29 12.85 0.21 -22.26
CA LEU A 29 13.58 -0.85 -22.98
C LEU A 29 12.61 -1.87 -23.61
N LEU A 30 11.59 -2.30 -22.87
CA LEU A 30 10.53 -3.18 -23.38
C LEU A 30 9.69 -2.53 -24.49
N MET A 31 9.54 -1.21 -24.48
CA MET A 31 8.90 -0.47 -25.58
C MET A 31 9.84 -0.34 -26.79
N LEU A 32 11.15 -0.15 -26.56
CA LEU A 32 12.17 -0.04 -27.58
C LEU A 32 12.36 -1.34 -28.37
N GLU A 33 12.26 -2.50 -27.71
CA GLU A 33 12.24 -3.83 -28.36
C GLU A 33 11.15 -3.93 -29.45
N ARG A 34 9.98 -3.32 -29.20
CA ARG A 34 8.86 -3.30 -30.15
C ARG A 34 8.95 -2.16 -31.17
N SER A 35 9.84 -1.20 -30.98
CA SER A 35 9.97 -0.01 -31.83
C SER A 35 11.41 0.49 -31.86
N PRO A 36 12.33 -0.27 -32.51
CA PRO A 36 13.79 -0.04 -32.41
C PRO A 36 14.26 1.35 -32.86
N ASN A 37 13.56 1.96 -33.81
CA ASN A 37 13.91 3.26 -34.40
C ASN A 37 13.25 4.45 -33.68
N ASN A 38 12.75 4.28 -32.45
CA ASN A 38 12.11 5.36 -31.70
C ASN A 38 13.16 6.23 -30.97
N HIS A 39 13.63 7.29 -31.63
CA HIS A 39 14.59 8.25 -31.07
C HIS A 39 14.09 8.94 -29.78
N GLY A 40 12.78 8.98 -29.52
CA GLY A 40 12.23 9.47 -28.25
C GLY A 40 12.62 8.55 -27.09
N LEU A 41 12.37 7.25 -27.24
CA LEU A 41 12.75 6.24 -26.25
C LEU A 41 14.28 6.18 -26.05
N LEU A 42 15.05 6.24 -27.13
CA LEU A 42 16.52 6.25 -27.06
C LEU A 42 17.06 7.47 -26.28
N ASN A 43 16.47 8.66 -26.48
CA ASN A 43 16.88 9.87 -25.74
C ASN A 43 16.46 9.84 -24.27
N ASP A 44 15.29 9.28 -23.96
CA ASP A 44 14.82 9.13 -22.59
C ASP A 44 15.69 8.14 -21.79
N ILE A 45 16.02 6.98 -22.39
CA ILE A 45 16.88 5.97 -21.75
C ILE A 45 18.30 6.51 -21.58
N PHE A 46 18.85 7.22 -22.58
CA PHE A 46 20.12 7.93 -22.48
C PHE A 46 20.15 8.89 -21.28
N ARG A 47 19.08 9.68 -21.08
CA ARG A 47 18.97 10.60 -19.94
C ARG A 47 18.97 9.86 -18.61
N GLY A 48 18.25 8.73 -18.51
CA GLY A 48 18.25 7.88 -17.33
C GLY A 48 19.67 7.46 -16.92
N PHE A 49 20.42 6.83 -17.82
CA PHE A 49 21.81 6.43 -17.53
C PHE A 49 22.74 7.63 -17.24
N HIS A 50 22.56 8.76 -17.92
CA HIS A 50 23.35 9.97 -17.67
C HIS A 50 23.14 10.52 -16.26
N THR A 51 21.90 10.56 -15.76
CA THR A 51 21.57 10.99 -14.40
C THR A 51 22.12 10.00 -13.36
N ILE A 52 21.92 8.69 -13.57
CA ILE A 52 22.44 7.64 -12.67
C ILE A 52 23.96 7.71 -12.56
N LYS A 53 24.68 7.89 -13.69
CA LYS A 53 26.14 8.11 -13.71
C LYS A 53 26.53 9.35 -12.92
N GLY A 54 25.77 10.44 -13.02
CA GLY A 54 25.98 11.68 -12.28
C GLY A 54 25.93 11.46 -10.76
N GLY A 55 24.85 10.85 -10.26
CA GLY A 55 24.68 10.54 -8.84
C GLY A 55 25.72 9.54 -8.31
N ALA A 56 26.01 8.48 -9.07
CA ALA A 56 27.05 7.51 -8.73
C ALA A 56 28.45 8.15 -8.61
N GLY A 57 28.71 9.21 -9.39
CA GLY A 57 29.93 10.01 -9.30
C GLY A 57 30.09 10.77 -7.98
N PHE A 58 29.01 11.32 -7.41
CA PHE A 58 29.05 11.99 -6.10
C PHE A 58 29.34 11.02 -4.95
N LEU A 59 28.95 9.75 -5.09
CA LEU A 59 29.18 8.69 -4.10
C LEU A 59 30.52 7.95 -4.28
N ASN A 60 31.38 8.39 -5.22
CA ASN A 60 32.60 7.69 -5.62
C ASN A 60 32.36 6.20 -5.99
N ALA A 61 31.18 5.86 -6.53
CA ALA A 61 30.83 4.50 -6.95
C ALA A 61 31.45 4.16 -8.32
N THR A 62 32.79 4.10 -8.36
CA THR A 62 33.61 4.12 -9.59
C THR A 62 33.24 3.04 -10.62
N GLU A 63 32.92 1.83 -10.16
CA GLU A 63 32.54 0.70 -11.02
C GLU A 63 31.16 0.92 -11.67
N LEU A 64 30.21 1.45 -10.91
CA LEU A 64 28.87 1.81 -11.40
C LEU A 64 28.95 2.97 -12.41
N VAL A 65 29.76 4.00 -12.12
CA VAL A 65 30.03 5.10 -13.07
C VAL A 65 30.59 4.56 -14.39
N THR A 66 31.49 3.58 -14.33
CA THR A 66 32.13 2.98 -15.51
C THR A 66 31.11 2.21 -16.37
N LEU A 67 30.28 1.37 -15.77
CA LEU A 67 29.24 0.61 -16.48
C LEU A 67 28.15 1.52 -17.07
N CYS A 68 27.69 2.52 -16.31
CA CYS A 68 26.72 3.51 -16.81
C CYS A 68 27.30 4.32 -17.96
N HIS A 69 28.58 4.71 -17.91
CA HIS A 69 29.24 5.43 -19.00
C HIS A 69 29.39 4.59 -20.29
N LEU A 70 29.74 3.31 -20.19
CA LEU A 70 29.76 2.41 -21.37
C LEU A 70 28.37 2.27 -21.99
N THR A 71 27.34 2.10 -21.16
CA THR A 71 25.94 1.97 -21.58
C THR A 71 25.43 3.26 -22.22
N GLU A 72 25.74 4.43 -21.64
CA GLU A 72 25.41 5.76 -22.17
C GLU A 72 26.06 5.99 -23.55
N ASN A 73 27.32 5.61 -23.74
CA ASN A 73 28.00 5.71 -25.04
C ASN A 73 27.34 4.83 -26.11
N LEU A 74 26.80 3.66 -25.74
CA LEU A 74 26.05 2.81 -26.66
C LEU A 74 24.74 3.49 -27.09
N PHE A 75 23.99 4.07 -26.14
CA PHE A 75 22.79 4.85 -26.45
C PHE A 75 23.08 6.12 -27.25
N ASP A 76 24.21 6.78 -27.03
CA ASP A 76 24.62 7.95 -27.83
C ASP A 76 24.80 7.59 -29.32
N ARG A 77 25.39 6.42 -29.60
CA ARG A 77 25.52 5.96 -30.99
C ARG A 77 24.21 5.52 -31.63
N LEU A 78 23.35 4.86 -30.85
CA LEU A 78 22.01 4.45 -31.31
C LEU A 78 21.13 5.66 -31.63
N ARG A 79 21.12 6.72 -30.79
CA ARG A 79 20.28 7.91 -31.03
C ARG A 79 20.76 8.78 -32.20
N ASN A 80 22.05 8.72 -32.52
CA ASN A 80 22.72 9.50 -33.57
C ASN A 80 22.85 8.73 -34.90
N ASP A 81 22.10 7.63 -35.09
CA ASP A 81 22.11 6.77 -36.28
C ASP A 81 23.47 6.16 -36.66
N GLN A 82 24.40 6.07 -35.69
CA GLN A 82 25.73 5.47 -35.89
C GLN A 82 25.75 3.95 -35.69
N LEU A 83 24.73 3.42 -35.00
CA LEU A 83 24.47 1.99 -34.83
C LEU A 83 22.97 1.73 -35.02
N THR A 84 22.63 0.60 -35.65
CA THR A 84 21.25 0.13 -35.74
C THR A 84 20.99 -0.90 -34.65
N LEU A 85 19.90 -0.74 -33.89
CA LEU A 85 19.54 -1.68 -32.83
C LEU A 85 19.17 -3.07 -33.39
N ASP A 86 19.92 -4.10 -32.98
CA ASP A 86 19.63 -5.50 -33.27
C ASP A 86 19.48 -6.32 -31.97
N ALA A 87 19.14 -7.62 -32.11
CA ALA A 87 18.93 -8.50 -30.97
C ALA A 87 20.20 -8.69 -30.09
N SER A 88 21.40 -8.68 -30.68
CA SER A 88 22.66 -8.83 -29.93
C SER A 88 23.00 -7.58 -29.12
N ILE A 89 22.69 -6.40 -29.67
CA ILE A 89 22.83 -5.11 -28.97
C ILE A 89 21.78 -5.01 -27.87
N MET A 90 20.55 -5.47 -28.10
CA MET A 90 19.51 -5.52 -27.06
C MET A 90 19.89 -6.46 -25.91
N ASP A 91 20.38 -7.68 -26.21
CA ASP A 91 20.85 -8.64 -25.20
C ASP A 91 21.97 -8.01 -24.32
N ALA A 92 22.89 -7.26 -24.94
CA ALA A 92 23.97 -6.56 -24.23
C ALA A 92 23.45 -5.42 -23.34
N ILE A 93 22.49 -4.62 -23.81
CA ILE A 93 21.83 -3.55 -23.04
C ILE A 93 21.07 -4.12 -21.84
N LEU A 94 20.30 -5.19 -22.02
CA LEU A 94 19.56 -5.84 -20.94
C LEU A 94 20.52 -6.46 -19.90
N SER A 95 21.64 -7.02 -20.34
CA SER A 95 22.69 -7.53 -19.45
C SER A 95 23.34 -6.40 -18.64
N ALA A 96 23.67 -5.27 -19.27
CA ALA A 96 24.24 -4.11 -18.60
C ALA A 96 23.26 -3.49 -17.58
N THR A 97 21.98 -3.36 -17.94
CA THR A 97 20.92 -2.83 -17.07
C THR A 97 20.68 -3.75 -15.85
N SER A 98 20.74 -5.07 -16.06
CA SER A 98 20.67 -6.07 -14.99
C SER A 98 21.85 -5.98 -14.02
N GLU A 99 23.07 -5.76 -14.53
CA GLU A 99 24.26 -5.59 -13.68
C GLU A 99 24.23 -4.25 -12.92
N VAL A 100 23.74 -3.16 -13.53
CA VAL A 100 23.47 -1.90 -12.80
C VAL A 100 22.52 -2.14 -11.62
N ARG A 101 21.43 -2.90 -11.83
CA ARG A 101 20.51 -3.26 -10.74
C ARG A 101 21.15 -4.12 -9.66
N HIS A 102 22.09 -5.00 -10.03
CA HIS A 102 22.88 -5.79 -9.08
C HIS A 102 23.83 -4.91 -8.24
N MET A 103 24.53 -3.96 -8.87
CA MET A 103 25.38 -2.98 -8.18
C MET A 103 24.60 -2.12 -7.18
N PHE A 104 23.35 -1.75 -7.51
CA PHE A 104 22.45 -1.06 -6.58
C PHE A 104 22.13 -1.88 -5.32
N GLY A 105 22.05 -3.21 -5.45
CA GLY A 105 21.87 -4.11 -4.31
C GLY A 105 23.06 -4.09 -3.33
N ALA A 106 24.29 -3.91 -3.83
CA ALA A 106 25.48 -3.73 -2.99
C ALA A 106 25.44 -2.35 -2.30
N LEU A 107 25.15 -1.29 -3.06
CA LEU A 107 24.99 0.07 -2.52
C LEU A 107 23.94 0.13 -1.40
N SER A 108 22.79 -0.54 -1.55
CA SER A 108 21.76 -0.61 -0.49
C SER A 108 22.21 -1.31 0.81
N GLN A 109 23.28 -2.10 0.74
CA GLN A 109 23.91 -2.77 1.88
C GLN A 109 25.06 -1.94 2.49
N ASN A 110 25.25 -0.70 2.02
CA ASN A 110 26.35 0.20 2.39
C ASN A 110 27.74 -0.35 2.03
N THR A 111 27.85 -1.11 0.94
CA THR A 111 29.10 -1.65 0.40
C THR A 111 29.34 -1.14 -1.03
N GLN A 112 30.59 -0.83 -1.36
CA GLN A 112 30.95 -0.46 -2.74
C GLN A 112 30.72 -1.64 -3.69
N PRO A 113 30.09 -1.43 -4.86
CA PRO A 113 29.89 -2.49 -5.84
C PRO A 113 31.23 -2.99 -6.40
N SER A 114 31.34 -4.30 -6.60
CA SER A 114 32.43 -4.92 -7.36
C SER A 114 32.35 -4.53 -8.83
N SER A 115 33.49 -4.62 -9.54
CA SER A 115 33.52 -4.40 -11.00
C SER A 115 32.56 -5.32 -11.75
N ALA A 116 31.98 -4.80 -12.84
CA ALA A 116 31.08 -5.56 -13.69
C ALA A 116 31.79 -6.80 -14.30
N PRO A 117 31.08 -7.92 -14.53
CA PRO A 117 31.65 -9.08 -15.20
C PRO A 117 32.31 -8.71 -16.54
N LEU A 118 33.55 -9.15 -16.75
CA LEU A 118 34.36 -8.86 -17.95
C LEU A 118 33.63 -9.22 -19.26
N SER A 119 32.73 -10.20 -19.24
CA SER A 119 31.90 -10.57 -20.38
C SER A 119 30.91 -9.47 -20.81
N ILE A 120 30.42 -8.66 -19.87
CA ILE A 120 29.47 -7.58 -20.15
C ILE A 120 30.23 -6.35 -20.66
N THR A 121 31.31 -5.96 -20.00
CA THR A 121 32.12 -4.82 -20.44
C THR A 121 32.75 -5.06 -21.81
N GLN A 122 33.34 -6.24 -22.05
CA GLN A 122 33.88 -6.59 -23.37
C GLN A 122 32.80 -6.69 -24.46
N ALA A 123 31.56 -7.07 -24.13
CA ALA A 123 30.47 -7.08 -25.10
C ALA A 123 30.08 -5.66 -25.51
N LEU A 124 29.91 -4.75 -24.53
CA LEU A 124 29.64 -3.32 -24.80
C LEU A 124 30.78 -2.66 -25.59
N GLU A 125 32.03 -2.91 -25.21
CA GLU A 125 33.22 -2.40 -25.90
C GLU A 125 33.32 -2.93 -27.34
N ALA A 126 33.10 -4.23 -27.58
CA ALA A 126 33.13 -4.80 -28.93
C ALA A 126 32.05 -4.17 -29.85
N ILE A 127 30.85 -3.95 -29.33
CA ILE A 127 29.77 -3.25 -30.05
C ILE A 127 30.18 -1.79 -30.33
N LEU A 128 30.77 -1.09 -29.36
CA LEU A 128 31.29 0.27 -29.51
C LEU A 128 32.52 0.36 -30.44
N GLU A 129 33.26 -0.71 -30.66
CA GLU A 129 34.33 -0.75 -31.66
C GLU A 129 33.83 -1.16 -33.07
N GLY A 130 32.53 -1.45 -33.23
CA GLY A 130 31.97 -1.98 -34.47
C GLY A 130 32.45 -3.39 -34.81
N LYS A 131 33.04 -4.10 -33.84
CA LYS A 131 33.46 -5.49 -33.99
C LYS A 131 32.25 -6.39 -33.81
N ASN A 132 31.71 -6.87 -34.92
CA ASN A 132 30.57 -7.78 -34.93
C ASN A 132 30.89 -9.03 -34.09
N LEU A 133 30.19 -9.20 -32.97
CA LEU A 133 30.28 -10.38 -32.11
C LEU A 133 29.64 -11.57 -32.82
N ALA A 134 30.44 -12.21 -33.69
CA ALA A 134 30.07 -13.44 -34.34
C ALA A 134 29.74 -14.50 -33.29
N LYS A 135 28.44 -14.70 -33.06
CA LYS A 135 27.89 -15.73 -32.19
C LYS A 135 28.48 -17.07 -32.61
N ALA A 136 29.32 -17.66 -31.76
CA ALA A 136 29.95 -18.94 -32.05
C ALA A 136 28.85 -20.00 -32.17
N SER A 137 28.49 -20.36 -33.41
CA SER A 137 27.58 -21.45 -33.67
C SER A 137 28.17 -22.75 -33.11
N PRO A 138 27.37 -23.59 -32.41
CA PRO A 138 27.84 -24.91 -32.01
C PRO A 138 28.20 -25.72 -33.27
N PRO A 139 29.29 -26.52 -33.26
CA PRO A 139 29.54 -27.46 -34.34
C PRO A 139 28.40 -28.48 -34.43
N PRO A 140 28.07 -28.99 -35.63
CA PRO A 140 26.97 -29.92 -35.81
C PRO A 140 27.20 -31.22 -35.04
N ALA A 141 26.13 -31.76 -34.47
CA ALA A 141 26.19 -32.92 -33.59
C ALA A 141 26.70 -34.19 -34.30
N ALA A 142 27.93 -34.59 -33.98
CA ALA A 142 28.34 -35.99 -34.01
C ALA A 142 27.97 -36.63 -32.66
N PRO A 143 27.55 -37.90 -32.61
CA PRO A 143 27.04 -38.51 -31.39
C PRO A 143 28.18 -38.76 -30.39
N SER A 144 28.18 -38.04 -29.27
CA SER A 144 29.12 -38.25 -28.17
C SER A 144 28.39 -38.70 -26.90
N ALA A 145 29.03 -39.62 -26.18
CA ALA A 145 28.51 -40.23 -24.96
C ALA A 145 28.42 -39.22 -23.80
N ALA A 146 27.67 -39.61 -22.77
CA ALA A 146 27.56 -38.86 -21.52
C ALA A 146 28.95 -38.59 -20.88
N PRO A 147 29.16 -37.42 -20.25
CA PRO A 147 30.39 -37.16 -19.52
C PRO A 147 30.50 -38.13 -18.32
N PRO A 148 31.70 -38.62 -18.00
CA PRO A 148 31.89 -39.47 -16.83
C PRO A 148 31.63 -38.68 -15.55
N GLY A 149 31.00 -39.33 -14.57
CA GLY A 149 30.90 -38.80 -13.21
C GLY A 149 32.27 -38.69 -12.53
N PRO A 150 32.34 -38.18 -11.28
CA PRO A 150 33.60 -38.03 -10.56
C PRO A 150 34.33 -39.37 -10.44
N ASP A 151 35.64 -39.37 -10.73
CA ASP A 151 36.46 -40.58 -10.66
C ASP A 151 36.77 -40.95 -9.20
N TRP A 152 35.93 -41.80 -8.65
CA TRP A 152 36.06 -42.33 -7.30
C TRP A 152 37.36 -43.14 -7.10
N ASN A 153 37.99 -43.66 -8.15
CA ASN A 153 39.29 -44.34 -8.01
C ASN A 153 40.43 -43.35 -7.79
N ALA A 154 40.39 -42.17 -8.39
CA ALA A 154 41.36 -41.10 -8.13
C ALA A 154 41.28 -40.60 -6.67
N LEU A 155 40.05 -40.45 -6.15
CA LEU A 155 39.80 -40.11 -4.74
C LEU A 155 40.23 -41.23 -3.78
N PHE A 156 40.01 -42.50 -4.13
CA PHE A 156 40.45 -43.65 -3.33
C PHE A 156 41.99 -43.81 -3.31
N ALA A 157 42.67 -43.59 -4.44
CA ALA A 157 44.12 -43.59 -4.52
C ALA A 157 44.75 -42.46 -3.67
N ALA A 158 44.17 -41.26 -3.71
CA ALA A 158 44.61 -40.11 -2.91
C ALA A 158 44.45 -40.33 -1.38
N LEU A 159 43.55 -41.23 -0.95
CA LEU A 159 43.34 -41.58 0.46
C LEU A 159 44.21 -42.74 0.95
N THR A 160 44.91 -43.46 0.06
CA THR A 160 45.61 -44.71 0.41
C THR A 160 47.11 -44.72 0.11
N ALA A 161 47.63 -43.78 -0.70
CA ALA A 161 49.03 -43.73 -1.11
C ALA A 161 49.83 -42.61 -0.42
N SER A 162 50.60 -42.99 0.60
CA SER A 162 51.58 -42.11 1.25
C SER A 162 52.78 -41.82 0.34
N GLY A 163 53.11 -40.54 0.12
CA GLY A 163 54.49 -40.13 -0.21
C GLY A 163 54.70 -39.10 -1.32
N THR A 164 55.45 -38.05 -0.96
CA THR A 164 56.30 -37.17 -1.80
C THR A 164 55.69 -36.18 -2.82
N SER A 165 55.96 -34.89 -2.55
CA SER A 165 55.96 -33.68 -3.41
C SER A 165 57.07 -33.74 -4.52
N PRO A 166 57.35 -32.70 -5.37
CA PRO A 166 56.88 -31.28 -5.36
C PRO A 166 56.64 -30.54 -6.73
N GLU A 167 56.29 -29.24 -6.60
CA GLU A 167 56.51 -28.08 -7.51
C GLU A 167 55.81 -27.92 -8.89
N PRO A 168 55.47 -26.65 -9.22
CA PRO A 168 55.85 -26.08 -10.52
C PRO A 168 56.38 -24.62 -10.45
N SER A 169 57.02 -24.15 -11.53
CA SER A 169 57.68 -22.84 -11.66
C SER A 169 57.29 -22.04 -12.92
N SER A 170 57.37 -20.71 -12.86
CA SER A 170 57.23 -19.73 -13.97
C SER A 170 58.62 -19.31 -14.51
N PRO A 171 58.82 -18.55 -15.65
CA PRO A 171 58.46 -17.11 -15.74
C PRO A 171 58.28 -16.42 -17.15
N MET A 172 57.73 -15.18 -17.13
CA MET A 172 57.97 -13.90 -17.89
C MET A 172 58.48 -13.82 -19.37
N VAL A 173 58.10 -12.70 -20.07
CA VAL A 173 58.98 -11.66 -20.75
C VAL A 173 58.15 -10.45 -21.32
N HIS A 174 58.77 -9.26 -21.45
CA HIS A 174 58.28 -7.93 -21.93
C HIS A 174 59.02 -7.48 -23.27
N PRO A 175 59.12 -6.19 -23.71
CA PRO A 175 58.15 -5.23 -24.30
C PRO A 175 58.67 -4.53 -25.62
N ALA A 176 58.00 -3.47 -26.18
CA ALA A 176 58.63 -2.38 -27.00
C ALA A 176 57.66 -1.19 -27.37
N GLN A 177 58.20 -0.05 -27.86
CA GLN A 177 57.54 1.26 -28.14
C GLN A 177 57.65 1.70 -29.63
N ASP A 178 56.86 2.70 -30.11
CA ASP A 178 57.27 4.07 -30.56
C ASP A 178 56.33 4.84 -31.56
N LYS A 179 56.63 6.14 -31.83
CA LYS A 179 55.85 7.22 -32.55
C LYS A 179 56.61 7.74 -33.84
N PRO A 180 56.35 8.91 -34.55
CA PRO A 180 55.21 9.87 -34.72
C PRO A 180 54.96 10.52 -36.17
N THR A 181 53.98 11.48 -36.27
CA THR A 181 53.80 12.64 -37.26
C THR A 181 53.30 12.38 -38.72
N VAL A 182 52.88 13.33 -39.60
CA VAL A 182 53.06 14.83 -39.83
C VAL A 182 51.77 15.56 -40.39
N ASN A 183 51.85 16.87 -40.74
CA ASN A 183 50.88 17.90 -41.25
C ASN A 183 50.26 17.71 -42.69
N VAL A 184 49.29 18.51 -43.20
CA VAL A 184 49.36 19.93 -43.76
C VAL A 184 47.97 20.61 -44.02
N LEU A 185 47.93 21.97 -44.01
CA LEU A 185 46.82 22.96 -44.27
C LEU A 185 47.09 23.78 -45.59
N PRO A 186 46.32 24.83 -46.09
CA PRO A 186 45.04 25.50 -45.70
C PRO A 186 44.04 25.86 -46.88
N ALA A 187 43.06 26.76 -46.61
CA ALA A 187 41.89 27.31 -47.38
C ALA A 187 42.22 28.31 -48.57
N PRO A 188 41.33 29.18 -49.19
CA PRO A 188 40.13 29.93 -48.65
C PRO A 188 38.89 30.36 -49.57
N ASN A 189 37.83 30.88 -48.91
CA ASN A 189 36.78 31.92 -49.19
C ASN A 189 36.02 32.18 -50.53
N ILE A 190 34.72 32.56 -50.38
CA ILE A 190 34.05 33.85 -50.79
C ILE A 190 32.59 33.94 -50.19
N ASP A 191 32.08 35.14 -49.87
CA ASP A 191 30.84 35.44 -49.08
C ASP A 191 29.57 35.88 -49.95
N PRO A 192 28.63 36.76 -49.48
CA PRO A 192 27.27 36.50 -48.91
C PRO A 192 26.12 37.18 -49.76
N PRO A 193 24.95 37.73 -49.30
CA PRO A 193 24.20 37.77 -48.00
C PRO A 193 22.62 37.65 -48.08
N LEU A 194 21.91 38.01 -46.98
CA LEU A 194 20.46 38.33 -46.77
C LEU A 194 19.48 37.13 -46.58
N ASP A 195 18.56 37.11 -45.61
CA ASP A 195 17.77 38.20 -44.98
C ASP A 195 17.43 37.96 -43.47
N ALA A 196 16.86 38.94 -42.75
CA ALA A 196 16.51 38.88 -41.30
C ALA A 196 15.09 39.43 -40.98
N PRO A 197 14.53 39.28 -39.75
CA PRO A 197 14.72 40.35 -38.74
C PRO A 197 14.79 39.93 -37.24
N GLN A 198 15.18 40.91 -36.41
CA GLN A 198 15.39 40.92 -34.96
C GLN A 198 14.06 41.21 -34.17
N GLU A 199 13.93 41.44 -32.84
CA GLU A 199 14.81 41.50 -31.64
C GLU A 199 13.95 41.48 -30.35
N ILE A 200 14.56 41.32 -29.15
CA ILE A 200 14.50 42.26 -27.99
C ILE A 200 15.38 41.72 -26.83
N LYS A 201 16.12 42.61 -26.15
CA LYS A 201 16.99 42.32 -24.98
C LYS A 201 16.79 43.35 -23.86
N SER A 202 16.91 42.94 -22.60
CA SER A 202 17.31 43.77 -21.43
C SER A 202 17.31 42.94 -20.12
N TYR A 203 18.17 43.12 -19.11
CA TYR A 203 19.49 43.79 -19.00
C TYR A 203 20.24 43.30 -17.73
N GLY A 204 21.55 43.08 -17.81
CA GLY A 204 22.53 43.39 -16.74
C GLY A 204 22.65 42.57 -15.43
N ARG A 205 23.72 41.75 -15.32
CA ARG A 205 24.67 41.77 -14.17
C ARG A 205 26.07 41.36 -14.65
N ARG A 206 27.13 41.92 -14.05
CA ARG A 206 28.54 41.70 -14.45
C ARG A 206 29.20 40.59 -13.64
N ALA A 207 30.17 39.91 -14.25
CA ALA A 207 31.03 38.91 -13.62
C ALA A 207 32.17 39.54 -12.80
N THR A 208 31.84 40.27 -11.72
CA THR A 208 32.78 40.68 -10.66
C THR A 208 32.01 40.91 -9.36
N ASP A 209 31.65 39.83 -8.67
CA ASP A 209 31.41 39.86 -7.22
C ASP A 209 31.62 38.44 -6.68
N SER A 210 32.77 38.25 -6.05
CA SER A 210 33.02 37.16 -5.11
C SER A 210 33.35 37.82 -3.79
N LEU A 211 32.64 37.44 -2.72
CA LEU A 211 33.25 36.94 -1.49
C LEU A 211 32.19 36.64 -0.42
N THR A 212 32.12 35.35 -0.04
CA THR A 212 32.00 34.82 1.33
C THR A 212 30.91 35.26 2.32
N SER A 213 30.60 34.28 3.20
CA SER A 213 30.06 34.41 4.57
C SER A 213 28.58 34.79 4.76
N ALA A 214 27.77 33.73 4.86
CA ALA A 214 26.92 33.40 6.01
C ALA A 214 25.83 34.39 6.48
N SER A 215 24.58 33.95 6.35
CA SER A 215 23.48 34.13 7.34
C SER A 215 22.24 33.32 6.93
N PRO A 216 21.41 32.83 7.85
CA PRO A 216 21.74 32.33 9.19
C PRO A 216 21.25 30.87 9.42
N SER A 217 21.86 30.17 10.38
CA SER A 217 21.30 28.90 10.86
C SER A 217 20.01 29.17 11.66
N GLY A 218 18.93 28.46 11.29
CA GLY A 218 17.55 28.80 11.67
C GLY A 218 16.66 27.61 12.02
N ARG A 219 17.25 26.52 12.51
CA ARG A 219 16.63 25.50 13.40
C ARG A 219 15.25 24.92 12.98
N ARG A 220 15.27 23.72 12.41
CA ARG A 220 14.53 22.56 12.93
C ARG A 220 15.09 21.26 12.37
N GLU A 221 15.19 20.24 13.22
CA GLU A 221 15.32 18.85 12.76
C GLU A 221 14.09 18.51 11.92
N ALA A 222 14.30 17.88 10.76
CA ALA A 222 13.24 17.26 9.97
C ALA A 222 13.51 15.75 9.99
N GLU A 223 12.60 15.01 10.60
CA GLU A 223 12.61 13.55 10.60
C GLU A 223 12.44 13.01 9.17
N ASN A 224 12.67 11.70 9.02
CA ASN A 224 12.51 10.96 7.76
C ASN A 224 11.01 10.88 7.38
N VAL A 225 10.50 11.96 6.77
CA VAL A 225 9.09 12.12 6.41
C VAL A 225 8.86 11.52 5.02
N LYS A 226 8.14 10.38 4.97
CA LYS A 226 7.47 9.89 3.74
C LYS A 226 6.88 11.08 2.98
N GLU A 227 7.20 11.24 1.69
CA GLU A 227 6.68 12.37 0.91
C GLU A 227 5.14 12.41 0.92
N ASN A 228 4.61 13.28 1.78
CA ASN A 228 3.18 13.32 2.08
C ASN A 228 2.42 14.22 1.10
N THR A 229 3.00 14.45 -0.08
CA THR A 229 2.43 15.29 -1.13
C THR A 229 1.27 14.57 -1.81
N ILE A 230 0.26 15.36 -2.17
CA ILE A 230 -0.91 14.94 -2.93
C ILE A 230 -1.04 15.95 -4.07
N ARG A 231 -1.09 15.47 -5.32
CA ARG A 231 -1.41 16.32 -6.47
C ARG A 231 -2.92 16.52 -6.49
N VAL A 232 -3.36 17.74 -6.20
CA VAL A 232 -4.78 18.13 -6.14
C VAL A 232 -5.13 18.89 -7.40
N ASP A 233 -6.32 18.66 -7.93
CA ASP A 233 -6.91 19.47 -9.01
C ASP A 233 -7.22 20.89 -8.50
N THR A 234 -6.87 21.91 -9.28
CA THR A 234 -7.16 23.32 -8.96
C THR A 234 -8.66 23.56 -8.76
N GLU A 235 -9.53 22.90 -9.53
CA GLU A 235 -10.98 23.06 -9.38
C GLU A 235 -11.50 22.58 -8.02
N ARG A 236 -10.87 21.55 -7.43
CA ARG A 236 -11.22 21.04 -6.10
C ARG A 236 -10.79 22.01 -5.00
N LEU A 237 -9.64 22.69 -5.17
CA LEU A 237 -9.18 23.72 -4.25
C LEU A 237 -10.09 24.96 -4.31
N ASP A 238 -10.52 25.38 -5.50
CA ASP A 238 -11.44 26.50 -5.66
C ASP A 238 -12.82 26.23 -5.02
N GLN A 239 -13.32 24.99 -5.09
CA GLN A 239 -14.53 24.58 -4.37
C GLN A 239 -14.38 24.69 -2.84
N VAL A 240 -13.25 24.24 -2.28
CA VAL A 240 -12.94 24.39 -0.84
C VAL A 240 -12.84 25.88 -0.45
N LEU A 241 -12.25 26.72 -1.29
CA LEU A 241 -12.16 28.17 -1.06
C LEU A 241 -13.53 28.85 -1.08
N ASN A 242 -14.41 28.49 -2.02
CA ASN A 242 -15.77 29.02 -2.10
C ASN A 242 -16.59 28.64 -0.85
N LEU A 243 -16.55 27.37 -0.44
CA LEU A 243 -17.23 26.90 0.78
C LEU A 243 -16.70 27.60 2.04
N SER A 244 -15.40 27.85 2.13
CA SER A 244 -14.80 28.67 3.19
C SER A 244 -15.34 30.10 3.22
N GLY A 245 -15.57 30.71 2.05
CA GLY A 245 -16.23 32.00 1.90
C GLY A 245 -17.69 31.99 2.39
N GLU A 246 -18.47 30.99 2.02
CA GLU A 246 -19.87 30.83 2.45
C GLU A 246 -20.01 30.58 3.96
N ILE A 247 -19.10 29.80 4.55
CA ILE A 247 -18.98 29.63 6.01
C ILE A 247 -18.64 30.97 6.67
N GLY A 248 -17.75 31.77 6.08
CA GLY A 248 -17.43 33.13 6.55
C GLY A 248 -18.65 34.07 6.58
N LEU A 249 -19.47 34.04 5.53
CA LEU A 249 -20.72 34.80 5.47
C LEU A 249 -21.74 34.32 6.52
N THR A 250 -21.90 33.00 6.67
CA THR A 250 -22.81 32.39 7.65
C THR A 250 -22.39 32.70 9.09
N LYS A 251 -21.08 32.67 9.38
CA LYS A 251 -20.51 33.10 10.67
C LYS A 251 -20.80 34.58 10.97
N ASN A 252 -20.73 35.46 9.97
CA ASN A 252 -21.08 36.87 10.15
C ASN A 252 -22.58 37.05 10.43
N ARG A 253 -23.45 36.31 9.75
CA ARG A 253 -24.90 36.26 10.02
C ARG A 253 -25.20 35.78 11.44
N LEU A 254 -24.55 34.71 11.90
CA LEU A 254 -24.66 34.21 13.28
C LEU A 254 -24.18 35.23 14.31
N ASN A 255 -23.07 35.93 14.07
CA ASN A 255 -22.59 36.99 14.97
C ASN A 255 -23.56 38.17 15.05
N GLN A 256 -24.20 38.54 13.94
CA GLN A 256 -25.24 39.58 13.93
C GLN A 256 -26.47 39.14 14.75
N LEU A 257 -27.00 37.94 14.48
CA LEU A 257 -28.14 37.38 15.23
C LEU A 257 -27.83 37.25 16.73
N ARG A 258 -26.63 36.77 17.10
CA ARG A 258 -26.17 36.73 18.50
C ARG A 258 -26.15 38.12 19.13
N SER A 259 -25.73 39.14 18.39
CA SER A 259 -25.69 40.52 18.88
C SER A 259 -27.10 41.08 19.07
N ASP A 260 -28.03 40.80 18.15
CA ASP A 260 -29.45 41.16 18.29
C ASP A 260 -30.10 40.48 19.51
N ILE A 261 -29.81 39.20 19.76
CA ILE A 261 -30.29 38.46 20.94
C ILE A 261 -29.71 39.04 22.23
N LEU A 262 -28.40 39.35 22.28
CA LEU A 262 -27.74 39.99 23.43
C LEU A 262 -28.27 41.41 23.70
N LEU A 263 -28.76 42.11 22.67
CA LEU A 263 -29.46 43.40 22.79
C LEU A 263 -30.93 43.25 23.21
N GLY A 264 -31.40 42.04 23.52
CA GLY A 264 -32.74 41.76 24.06
C GLY A 264 -33.80 41.42 23.01
N LYS A 265 -33.46 41.29 21.72
CA LYS A 265 -34.43 40.90 20.67
C LYS A 265 -34.68 39.39 20.67
N GLN A 266 -35.49 38.92 21.60
CA GLN A 266 -35.97 37.53 21.67
C GLN A 266 -37.22 37.27 20.82
N ASP A 267 -37.38 37.98 19.70
CA ASP A 267 -38.52 37.76 18.79
C ASP A 267 -38.48 36.34 18.22
N PRO A 268 -39.63 35.65 18.05
CA PRO A 268 -39.68 34.30 17.46
C PRO A 268 -39.03 34.21 16.08
N ASN A 269 -39.04 35.31 15.33
CA ASN A 269 -38.37 35.41 14.03
C ASN A 269 -36.84 35.38 14.14
N THR A 270 -36.26 35.95 15.19
CA THR A 270 -34.81 35.96 15.43
C THR A 270 -34.32 34.57 15.81
N LEU A 271 -35.08 33.85 16.64
CA LEU A 271 -34.79 32.45 16.98
C LEU A 271 -34.89 31.55 15.74
N ARG A 272 -35.97 31.66 14.96
CA ARG A 272 -36.12 30.91 13.70
C ARG A 272 -35.00 31.21 12.69
N ALA A 273 -34.54 32.46 12.61
CA ALA A 273 -33.42 32.86 11.76
C ALA A 273 -32.05 32.38 12.28
N LEU A 274 -31.91 32.17 13.59
CA LEU A 274 -30.75 31.51 14.20
C LEU A 274 -30.73 30.02 13.83
N ASP A 275 -31.85 29.32 14.02
CA ASP A 275 -31.98 27.90 13.65
C ASP A 275 -31.71 27.69 12.14
N GLU A 276 -32.25 28.53 11.27
CA GLU A 276 -31.92 28.52 9.83
C GLU A 276 -30.42 28.69 9.56
N ALA A 277 -29.75 29.60 10.28
CA ALA A 277 -28.33 29.88 10.08
C ALA A 277 -27.41 28.79 10.66
N VAL A 278 -27.84 28.09 11.72
CA VAL A 278 -27.16 26.89 12.25
C VAL A 278 -27.28 25.73 11.27
N ASN A 279 -28.50 25.37 10.85
CA ASN A 279 -28.71 24.31 9.85
C ASN A 279 -27.97 24.59 8.53
N GLN A 280 -27.89 25.87 8.11
CA GLN A 280 -27.08 26.26 6.94
C GLN A 280 -25.57 26.05 7.18
N LEU A 281 -25.07 26.34 8.39
CA LEU A 281 -23.68 26.08 8.75
C LEU A 281 -23.37 24.57 8.74
N ASP A 282 -24.25 23.74 9.29
CA ASP A 282 -24.06 22.28 9.35
C ASP A 282 -23.97 21.67 7.94
N MET A 283 -24.88 22.07 7.05
CA MET A 283 -24.84 21.66 5.62
C MET A 283 -23.56 22.13 4.91
N LEU A 284 -23.05 23.32 5.24
CA LEU A 284 -21.79 23.83 4.70
C LEU A 284 -20.56 23.10 5.27
N VAL A 285 -20.58 22.70 6.54
CA VAL A 285 -19.51 21.91 7.17
C VAL A 285 -19.42 20.52 6.54
N VAL A 286 -20.55 19.83 6.36
CA VAL A 286 -20.60 18.54 5.65
C VAL A 286 -20.12 18.68 4.19
N SER A 287 -20.52 19.76 3.51
CA SER A 287 -20.08 20.05 2.14
C SER A 287 -18.58 20.33 2.04
N LEU A 288 -18.03 21.10 2.99
CA LEU A 288 -16.60 21.37 3.11
C LEU A 288 -15.82 20.08 3.36
N GLN A 289 -16.27 19.25 4.30
CA GLN A 289 -15.65 17.97 4.59
C GLN A 289 -15.63 17.07 3.35
N ASN A 290 -16.74 16.94 2.63
CA ASN A 290 -16.81 16.16 1.39
C ASN A 290 -15.89 16.71 0.29
N SER A 291 -15.78 18.04 0.16
CA SER A 291 -14.86 18.68 -0.78
C SER A 291 -13.39 18.46 -0.41
N VAL A 292 -13.04 18.59 0.88
CA VAL A 292 -11.70 18.30 1.41
C VAL A 292 -11.34 16.82 1.23
N MET A 293 -12.24 15.88 1.53
CA MET A 293 -12.01 14.45 1.29
C MET A 293 -11.69 14.20 -0.19
N LYS A 294 -12.44 14.80 -1.12
CA LYS A 294 -12.17 14.72 -2.57
C LYS A 294 -10.81 15.27 -2.99
N THR A 295 -10.18 16.18 -2.24
CA THR A 295 -8.79 16.61 -2.54
C THR A 295 -7.75 15.51 -2.27
N ARG A 296 -8.06 14.55 -1.36
CA ARG A 296 -7.18 13.45 -0.95
C ARG A 296 -7.42 12.15 -1.73
N MET A 297 -8.55 12.05 -2.43
CA MET A 297 -8.90 10.89 -3.25
C MET A 297 -7.95 10.72 -4.45
N GLN A 298 -7.69 9.47 -4.82
CA GLN A 298 -7.01 9.08 -6.05
C GLN A 298 -7.73 7.90 -6.73
N PRO A 299 -7.61 7.73 -8.05
CA PRO A 299 -8.19 6.56 -8.74
C PRO A 299 -7.52 5.25 -8.31
N ILE A 300 -8.34 4.26 -7.92
CA ILE A 300 -7.88 2.94 -7.47
C ILE A 300 -7.12 2.16 -8.56
N GLY A 301 -7.30 2.51 -9.85
CA GLY A 301 -6.60 1.92 -10.99
C GLY A 301 -5.07 1.92 -10.86
N ARG A 302 -4.48 2.88 -10.12
CA ARG A 302 -3.02 2.87 -9.81
C ARG A 302 -2.59 1.61 -9.08
N LEU A 303 -3.41 1.12 -8.16
CA LEU A 303 -3.20 -0.13 -7.44
C LEU A 303 -3.45 -1.34 -8.35
N PHE A 304 -4.57 -1.31 -9.09
CA PHE A 304 -5.00 -2.42 -9.93
C PHE A 304 -4.01 -2.75 -11.06
N LYS A 305 -3.33 -1.75 -11.65
CA LYS A 305 -2.34 -1.94 -12.73
C LYS A 305 -1.21 -2.93 -12.42
N LYS A 306 -0.87 -3.14 -11.14
CA LYS A 306 0.18 -4.10 -10.72
C LYS A 306 -0.32 -5.55 -10.72
N PHE A 307 -1.61 -5.77 -10.50
CA PHE A 307 -2.17 -7.10 -10.25
C PHE A 307 -2.25 -8.04 -11.47
N PRO A 308 -2.51 -7.58 -12.72
CA PRO A 308 -2.49 -8.47 -13.89
C PRO A 308 -1.13 -9.16 -14.12
N ARG A 309 -0.02 -8.51 -13.78
CA ARG A 309 1.32 -9.11 -13.81
C ARG A 309 1.46 -10.16 -12.71
N LEU A 310 1.13 -9.79 -11.47
CA LEU A 310 1.18 -10.70 -10.31
C LEU A 310 0.34 -11.97 -10.53
N ALA A 311 -0.90 -11.83 -10.99
CA ALA A 311 -1.78 -12.97 -11.27
C ALA A 311 -1.21 -13.88 -12.37
N ARG A 312 -0.64 -13.31 -13.44
CA ARG A 312 0.00 -14.07 -14.53
C ARG A 312 1.26 -14.80 -14.08
N ASP A 313 2.08 -14.18 -13.24
CA ASP A 313 3.32 -14.78 -12.74
C ASP A 313 3.03 -15.91 -11.74
N LEU A 314 2.03 -15.76 -10.86
CA LEU A 314 1.54 -16.85 -9.99
C LEU A 314 0.90 -17.99 -10.82
N ALA A 315 0.09 -17.66 -11.83
CA ALA A 315 -0.54 -18.66 -12.68
C ALA A 315 0.51 -19.51 -13.43
N ARG A 316 1.58 -18.89 -13.92
CA ARG A 316 2.74 -19.59 -14.50
C ARG A 316 3.44 -20.51 -13.50
N GLN A 317 3.71 -20.05 -12.27
CA GLN A 317 4.33 -20.87 -11.23
C GLN A 317 3.49 -22.11 -10.86
N LEU A 318 2.16 -22.02 -10.96
CA LEU A 318 1.22 -23.09 -10.61
C LEU A 318 0.70 -23.89 -11.83
N ASN A 319 1.21 -23.63 -13.03
CA ASN A 319 0.76 -24.23 -14.30
C ASN A 319 -0.76 -24.08 -14.57
N LYS A 320 -1.30 -22.89 -14.31
CA LYS A 320 -2.70 -22.51 -14.55
C LYS A 320 -2.81 -21.42 -15.63
N GLU A 321 -3.95 -21.35 -16.31
CA GLU A 321 -4.27 -20.26 -17.23
C GLU A 321 -5.29 -19.31 -16.60
N VAL A 322 -4.88 -18.06 -16.34
CA VAL A 322 -5.68 -17.04 -15.65
C VAL A 322 -5.61 -15.71 -16.39
N GLU A 323 -6.75 -15.02 -16.44
CA GLU A 323 -6.86 -13.62 -16.84
C GLU A 323 -7.56 -12.80 -15.76
N LEU A 324 -6.94 -11.68 -15.38
CA LEU A 324 -7.51 -10.72 -14.44
C LEU A 324 -8.19 -9.60 -15.23
N VAL A 325 -9.50 -9.48 -15.08
CA VAL A 325 -10.34 -8.45 -15.70
C VAL A 325 -10.58 -7.33 -14.69
N LEU A 326 -10.12 -6.12 -15.01
CA LEU A 326 -10.29 -4.93 -14.19
C LEU A 326 -11.56 -4.17 -14.59
N VAL A 327 -12.34 -3.71 -13.61
CA VAL A 327 -13.54 -2.88 -13.84
C VAL A 327 -13.59 -1.75 -12.81
N GLY A 328 -13.88 -0.53 -13.26
CA GLY A 328 -14.02 0.63 -12.37
C GLY A 328 -12.69 1.15 -11.82
N GLU A 329 -11.61 1.06 -12.60
CA GLU A 329 -10.28 1.64 -12.28
C GLU A 329 -10.34 3.14 -11.94
N GLU A 330 -11.32 3.86 -12.50
CA GLU A 330 -11.56 5.29 -12.24
C GLU A 330 -12.24 5.58 -10.89
N THR A 331 -12.60 4.56 -10.10
CA THR A 331 -13.23 4.76 -8.78
C THR A 331 -12.25 5.46 -7.84
N GLU A 332 -12.68 6.60 -7.32
CA GLU A 332 -11.90 7.43 -6.41
C GLU A 332 -11.93 6.89 -4.97
N ILE A 333 -10.77 6.80 -4.33
CA ILE A 333 -10.58 6.31 -2.96
C ILE A 333 -9.40 7.05 -2.29
N ASP A 334 -9.42 7.18 -0.97
CA ASP A 334 -8.43 7.94 -0.20
C ASP A 334 -7.01 7.36 -0.32
N LYS A 335 -5.97 8.23 -0.43
CA LYS A 335 -4.57 7.80 -0.58
C LYS A 335 -4.12 6.78 0.48
N THR A 336 -4.44 6.98 1.76
CA THR A 336 -4.05 6.02 2.81
C THR A 336 -4.79 4.69 2.68
N MET A 337 -6.08 4.72 2.32
CA MET A 337 -6.84 3.50 2.03
C MET A 337 -6.22 2.72 0.86
N ILE A 338 -5.72 3.37 -0.19
CA ILE A 338 -5.00 2.69 -1.30
C ILE A 338 -3.74 1.98 -0.80
N GLU A 339 -2.94 2.65 0.03
CA GLU A 339 -1.70 2.10 0.58
C GLU A 339 -1.99 0.87 1.47
N ASP A 340 -2.97 0.97 2.37
CA ASP A 340 -3.33 -0.09 3.32
C ASP A 340 -4.11 -1.27 2.69
N LEU A 341 -4.81 -1.05 1.56
CA LEU A 341 -5.52 -2.11 0.82
C LEU A 341 -4.61 -2.97 -0.07
N ASN A 342 -3.38 -2.54 -0.34
CA ASN A 342 -2.47 -3.26 -1.24
C ASN A 342 -2.22 -4.71 -0.76
N ASP A 343 -1.77 -4.87 0.49
CA ASP A 343 -1.48 -6.19 1.06
C ASP A 343 -2.72 -7.11 1.14
N PRO A 344 -3.90 -6.66 1.63
CA PRO A 344 -5.15 -7.39 1.53
C PRO A 344 -5.48 -7.87 0.12
N LEU A 345 -5.44 -7.00 -0.89
CA LEU A 345 -5.81 -7.36 -2.27
C LEU A 345 -4.80 -8.33 -2.91
N VAL A 346 -3.50 -8.16 -2.66
CA VAL A 346 -2.48 -9.15 -3.07
C VAL A 346 -2.79 -10.53 -2.49
N HIS A 347 -3.18 -10.60 -1.22
CA HIS A 347 -3.50 -11.88 -0.57
C HIS A 347 -4.78 -12.52 -1.15
N LEU A 348 -5.84 -11.74 -1.39
CA LEU A 348 -7.07 -12.24 -1.99
C LEU A 348 -6.86 -12.75 -3.42
N ILE A 349 -6.12 -12.02 -4.25
CA ILE A 349 -5.81 -12.42 -5.63
C ILE A 349 -4.92 -13.67 -5.63
N ARG A 350 -3.94 -13.76 -4.72
CA ARG A 350 -3.15 -14.99 -4.53
C ARG A 350 -4.03 -16.18 -4.18
N ASN A 351 -4.99 -16.04 -3.27
CA ASN A 351 -5.88 -17.13 -2.86
C ASN A 351 -6.82 -17.57 -4.00
N ALA A 352 -7.34 -16.62 -4.79
CA ALA A 352 -8.10 -16.95 -5.99
C ALA A 352 -7.26 -17.79 -6.98
N VAL A 353 -6.02 -17.38 -7.28
CA VAL A 353 -5.13 -18.11 -8.22
C VAL A 353 -4.63 -19.45 -7.66
N ASP A 354 -4.25 -19.52 -6.38
CA ASP A 354 -3.71 -20.74 -5.74
C ASP A 354 -4.81 -21.77 -5.44
N HIS A 355 -5.94 -21.32 -4.87
CA HIS A 355 -6.95 -22.22 -4.33
C HIS A 355 -8.30 -22.18 -5.06
N GLY A 356 -8.74 -21.04 -5.59
CA GLY A 356 -9.99 -20.95 -6.35
C GLY A 356 -9.89 -21.62 -7.73
N VAL A 357 -8.93 -21.18 -8.54
CA VAL A 357 -8.74 -21.64 -9.92
C VAL A 357 -8.22 -23.09 -9.97
N GLU A 358 -8.90 -23.92 -10.76
CA GLU A 358 -8.58 -25.33 -11.05
C GLU A 358 -7.52 -25.45 -12.18
N LEU A 359 -6.91 -26.63 -12.36
CA LEU A 359 -6.01 -26.86 -13.49
C LEU A 359 -6.77 -26.84 -14.83
N PRO A 360 -6.14 -26.47 -15.97
CA PRO A 360 -6.83 -26.41 -17.27
C PRO A 360 -7.48 -27.74 -17.70
N THR A 361 -6.88 -28.87 -17.32
CA THR A 361 -7.41 -30.22 -17.51
C THR A 361 -8.68 -30.48 -16.69
N GLU A 362 -8.66 -30.12 -15.40
CA GLU A 362 -9.80 -30.22 -14.49
C GLU A 362 -10.95 -29.35 -14.97
N ARG A 363 -10.68 -28.08 -15.33
CA ARG A 363 -11.67 -27.15 -15.89
C ARG A 363 -12.36 -27.70 -17.12
N THR A 364 -11.58 -28.24 -18.06
CA THR A 364 -12.12 -28.86 -19.28
C THR A 364 -12.98 -30.09 -18.96
N SER A 365 -12.59 -30.90 -17.97
CA SER A 365 -13.39 -32.06 -17.53
C SER A 365 -14.72 -31.65 -16.86
N SER A 366 -14.74 -30.50 -16.18
CA SER A 366 -15.92 -29.88 -15.57
C SER A 366 -16.75 -29.03 -16.56
N GLY A 367 -16.42 -29.04 -17.86
CA GLY A 367 -17.13 -28.29 -18.90
C GLY A 367 -16.89 -26.77 -18.89
N LYS A 368 -15.89 -26.29 -18.15
CA LYS A 368 -15.52 -24.87 -18.07
C LYS A 368 -14.48 -24.49 -19.15
N PRO A 369 -14.37 -23.19 -19.51
CA PRO A 369 -13.27 -22.70 -20.33
C PRO A 369 -11.91 -22.99 -19.69
N ALA A 370 -10.92 -23.41 -20.49
CA ALA A 370 -9.57 -23.74 -20.00
C ALA A 370 -8.87 -22.56 -19.30
N LYS A 371 -9.06 -21.35 -19.85
CA LYS A 371 -8.66 -20.07 -19.25
C LYS A 371 -9.68 -19.65 -18.19
N SER A 372 -9.23 -19.40 -16.97
CA SER A 372 -10.06 -18.88 -15.88
C SER A 372 -10.11 -17.35 -15.90
N LEU A 373 -11.28 -16.80 -15.57
CA LEU A 373 -11.50 -15.36 -15.40
C LEU A 373 -11.60 -15.01 -13.92
N ILE A 374 -10.76 -14.07 -13.50
CA ILE A 374 -10.87 -13.40 -12.19
C ILE A 374 -11.28 -11.95 -12.46
N HIS A 375 -12.39 -11.51 -11.88
CA HIS A 375 -12.84 -10.13 -11.94
C HIS A 375 -12.40 -9.39 -10.68
N LEU A 376 -11.73 -8.24 -10.87
CA LEU A 376 -11.48 -7.26 -9.83
C LEU A 376 -12.24 -5.98 -10.19
N GLN A 377 -13.29 -5.69 -9.44
CA GLN A 377 -14.18 -4.56 -9.69
C GLN A 377 -14.17 -3.59 -8.51
N ALA A 378 -14.11 -2.29 -8.78
CA ALA A 378 -14.42 -1.26 -7.78
C ALA A 378 -15.65 -0.47 -8.24
N ARG A 379 -16.58 -0.20 -7.33
CA ARG A 379 -17.76 0.63 -7.56
C ARG A 379 -18.13 1.40 -6.29
N GLN A 380 -18.47 2.67 -6.43
CA GLN A 380 -19.14 3.43 -5.36
C GLN A 380 -20.63 3.09 -5.32
N ILE A 381 -21.15 2.76 -4.14
CA ILE A 381 -22.56 2.51 -3.86
C ILE A 381 -22.94 3.31 -2.60
N GLY A 382 -23.60 4.45 -2.80
CA GLY A 382 -23.87 5.41 -1.73
C GLY A 382 -22.57 5.99 -1.15
N ASP A 383 -22.44 5.97 0.17
CA ASP A 383 -21.25 6.41 0.90
C ASP A 383 -20.21 5.30 1.14
N HIS A 384 -20.34 4.17 0.42
CA HIS A 384 -19.39 3.05 0.49
C HIS A 384 -18.77 2.77 -0.87
N ILE A 385 -17.48 2.41 -0.85
CA ILE A 385 -16.74 1.83 -1.97
C ILE A 385 -16.77 0.31 -1.81
N ASN A 386 -17.42 -0.35 -2.76
CA ASN A 386 -17.46 -1.81 -2.82
C ASN A 386 -16.39 -2.30 -3.81
N ILE A 387 -15.41 -3.04 -3.29
CA ILE A 387 -14.39 -3.74 -4.07
C ILE A 387 -14.77 -5.22 -4.10
N VAL A 388 -15.04 -5.73 -5.29
CA VAL A 388 -15.48 -7.11 -5.53
C VAL A 388 -14.36 -7.88 -6.22
N ILE A 389 -13.96 -9.01 -5.63
CA ILE A 389 -13.03 -9.98 -6.20
C ILE A 389 -13.83 -11.25 -6.47
N ALA A 390 -14.05 -11.59 -7.73
CA ALA A 390 -14.80 -12.79 -8.12
C ALA A 390 -13.95 -13.73 -9.00
N ASP A 391 -13.97 -15.02 -8.71
CA ASP A 391 -13.34 -16.09 -9.50
C ASP A 391 -14.38 -17.07 -10.05
N ASP A 392 -14.10 -17.67 -11.22
CA ASP A 392 -14.92 -18.73 -11.84
C ASP A 392 -14.41 -20.16 -11.51
N GLY A 393 -13.72 -20.30 -10.38
CA GLY A 393 -13.03 -21.49 -9.94
C GLY A 393 -13.95 -22.57 -9.36
N LYS A 394 -13.39 -23.44 -8.52
CA LYS A 394 -14.15 -24.54 -7.90
C LYS A 394 -15.12 -24.10 -6.80
N GLY A 395 -15.03 -22.84 -6.37
CA GLY A 395 -15.74 -22.32 -5.19
C GLY A 395 -15.22 -22.89 -3.86
N MET A 396 -15.92 -22.54 -2.80
CA MET A 396 -15.66 -22.94 -1.43
C MET A 396 -16.75 -23.90 -0.96
N ASP A 397 -16.37 -25.03 -0.37
CA ASP A 397 -17.28 -26.02 0.20
C ASP A 397 -17.53 -25.68 1.69
N PRO A 398 -18.75 -25.26 2.08
CA PRO A 398 -19.07 -24.91 3.47
C PRO A 398 -18.94 -26.10 4.42
N GLU A 399 -19.23 -27.32 3.97
CA GLU A 399 -19.15 -28.53 4.80
C GLU A 399 -17.70 -28.92 5.07
N ALA A 400 -16.83 -28.84 4.06
CA ALA A 400 -15.40 -29.06 4.22
C ALA A 400 -14.75 -28.00 5.14
N ILE A 401 -15.17 -26.73 5.04
CA ILE A 401 -14.71 -25.65 5.93
C ILE A 401 -15.16 -25.92 7.37
N ARG A 402 -16.44 -26.26 7.58
CA ARG A 402 -17.00 -26.63 8.89
C ARG A 402 -16.25 -27.81 9.51
N ALA A 403 -16.05 -28.89 8.76
CA ALA A 403 -15.31 -30.07 9.22
C ALA A 403 -13.85 -29.73 9.59
N LYS A 404 -13.19 -28.86 8.82
CA LYS A 404 -11.82 -28.40 9.07
C LYS A 404 -11.71 -27.49 10.30
N ALA A 405 -12.73 -26.66 10.56
CA ALA A 405 -12.78 -25.83 11.77
C ALA A 405 -12.94 -26.67 13.04
N ILE A 406 -13.79 -27.72 13.00
CA ILE A 406 -13.93 -28.70 14.10
C ILE A 406 -12.61 -29.46 14.30
N SER A 407 -11.98 -29.97 13.24
CA SER A 407 -10.74 -30.77 13.38
C SER A 407 -9.55 -29.96 13.90
N LYS A 408 -9.54 -28.65 13.68
CA LYS A 408 -8.58 -27.70 14.28
C LYS A 408 -8.96 -27.24 15.70
N GLY A 409 -10.11 -27.63 16.23
CA GLY A 409 -10.59 -27.20 17.55
C GLY A 409 -10.99 -25.73 17.63
N LEU A 410 -11.27 -25.07 16.50
CA LEU A 410 -11.64 -23.64 16.45
C LEU A 410 -13.10 -23.39 16.83
N ILE A 411 -13.96 -24.40 16.66
CA ILE A 411 -15.39 -24.38 17.03
C ILE A 411 -15.80 -25.73 17.61
N SER A 412 -16.80 -25.74 18.50
CA SER A 412 -17.38 -27.00 19.00
C SER A 412 -18.28 -27.65 17.93
N PRO A 413 -18.49 -28.99 17.96
CA PRO A 413 -19.41 -29.67 17.05
C PRO A 413 -20.86 -29.17 17.15
N GLU A 414 -21.26 -28.76 18.35
CA GLU A 414 -22.59 -28.22 18.66
C GLU A 414 -22.81 -26.88 17.95
N VAL A 415 -21.88 -25.93 18.13
CA VAL A 415 -21.91 -24.63 17.44
C VAL A 415 -21.87 -24.85 15.93
N ALA A 416 -20.97 -25.72 15.43
CA ALA A 416 -20.85 -26.02 14.02
C ALA A 416 -22.15 -26.54 13.37
N SER A 417 -22.97 -27.28 14.12
CA SER A 417 -24.26 -27.79 13.63
C SER A 417 -25.36 -26.72 13.50
N SER A 418 -25.18 -25.56 14.16
CA SER A 418 -26.14 -24.45 14.15
C SER A 418 -25.88 -23.38 13.08
N LEU A 419 -24.71 -23.42 12.43
CA LEU A 419 -24.30 -22.42 11.44
C LEU A 419 -24.97 -22.63 10.07
N ASP A 420 -25.39 -21.53 9.45
CA ASP A 420 -25.79 -21.53 8.03
C ASP A 420 -24.57 -21.58 7.08
N GLU A 421 -24.81 -21.74 5.78
CA GLU A 421 -23.76 -21.84 4.76
C GLU A 421 -22.87 -20.58 4.71
N THR A 422 -23.45 -19.39 4.84
CA THR A 422 -22.75 -18.10 4.84
C THR A 422 -21.85 -17.95 6.07
N GLN A 423 -22.37 -18.29 7.26
CA GLN A 423 -21.61 -18.33 8.50
C GLN A 423 -20.49 -19.37 8.46
N CYS A 424 -20.71 -20.51 7.80
CA CYS A 424 -19.66 -21.50 7.55
C CYS A 424 -18.53 -20.93 6.68
N LEU A 425 -18.83 -20.14 5.64
CA LEU A 425 -17.80 -19.46 4.83
C LEU A 425 -17.02 -18.41 5.66
N GLU A 426 -17.67 -17.73 6.62
CA GLU A 426 -16.98 -16.78 7.50
C GLU A 426 -15.94 -17.41 8.44
N LEU A 427 -16.02 -18.73 8.70
CA LEU A 427 -15.03 -19.45 9.52
C LEU A 427 -13.60 -19.37 8.95
N ILE A 428 -13.44 -19.10 7.65
CA ILE A 428 -12.13 -18.91 7.00
C ILE A 428 -11.35 -17.74 7.65
N PHE A 429 -12.05 -16.74 8.18
CA PHE A 429 -11.47 -15.58 8.85
C PHE A 429 -11.02 -15.84 10.29
N LEU A 430 -11.26 -17.03 10.85
CA LEU A 430 -10.84 -17.33 12.23
C LEU A 430 -9.31 -17.42 12.34
N PRO A 431 -8.70 -16.82 13.38
CA PRO A 431 -7.27 -16.98 13.65
C PRO A 431 -6.88 -18.46 13.71
N GLY A 432 -5.81 -18.83 13.02
CA GLY A 432 -5.35 -20.23 12.93
C GLY A 432 -6.09 -21.12 11.92
N PHE A 433 -7.19 -20.67 11.29
CA PHE A 433 -7.85 -21.45 10.24
C PHE A 433 -6.94 -21.62 9.01
N SER A 434 -6.31 -20.53 8.56
CA SER A 434 -5.46 -20.46 7.37
C SER A 434 -3.96 -20.65 7.62
N THR A 435 -3.56 -21.43 8.64
CA THR A 435 -2.15 -21.84 8.78
C THR A 435 -1.76 -22.83 7.67
N LYS A 436 -0.89 -22.39 6.75
CA LYS A 436 -0.05 -23.27 5.92
C LYS A 436 1.35 -23.34 6.54
N ASP A 437 1.92 -24.53 6.61
CA ASP A 437 3.22 -24.83 7.23
C ASP A 437 4.45 -24.35 6.42
N GLN A 438 4.31 -23.38 5.52
CA GLN A 438 5.41 -22.81 4.75
C GLN A 438 5.32 -21.29 4.69
N ILE A 439 6.31 -20.63 5.30
CA ILE A 439 6.51 -19.18 5.21
C ILE A 439 6.95 -18.86 3.77
N SER A 440 6.03 -18.37 2.93
CA SER A 440 6.37 -17.97 1.57
C SER A 440 7.31 -16.77 1.58
N SER A 441 8.38 -16.83 0.78
CA SER A 441 9.56 -15.94 0.81
C SER A 441 9.33 -14.45 0.45
N VAL A 442 8.09 -13.99 0.30
CA VAL A 442 7.76 -12.71 -0.36
C VAL A 442 7.10 -11.68 0.58
N SER A 443 6.83 -11.99 1.86
CA SER A 443 6.16 -11.04 2.77
C SER A 443 6.58 -11.09 4.26
N GLY A 444 7.41 -12.06 4.69
CA GLY A 444 8.05 -12.06 6.02
C GLY A 444 7.13 -12.19 7.24
N ARG A 445 5.80 -12.18 7.07
CA ARG A 445 4.79 -12.41 8.11
C ARG A 445 3.83 -13.49 7.63
N GLY A 446 3.36 -14.34 8.55
CA GLY A 446 2.35 -15.36 8.23
C GLY A 446 1.01 -14.68 7.95
N VAL A 447 0.71 -14.40 6.67
CA VAL A 447 -0.55 -13.78 6.28
C VAL A 447 -1.59 -14.86 6.04
N GLY A 448 -2.57 -14.96 6.94
CA GLY A 448 -3.82 -15.68 6.72
C GLY A 448 -4.97 -14.72 6.37
N MET A 449 -6.15 -15.29 6.14
CA MET A 449 -7.36 -14.52 5.88
C MET A 449 -7.85 -13.72 7.12
N ASP A 450 -7.44 -14.13 8.31
CA ASP A 450 -7.58 -13.40 9.58
C ASP A 450 -6.88 -12.02 9.54
N VAL A 451 -5.67 -11.95 8.96
CA VAL A 451 -4.94 -10.68 8.75
C VAL A 451 -5.70 -9.78 7.77
N VAL A 452 -6.29 -10.35 6.72
CA VAL A 452 -7.13 -9.61 5.76
C VAL A 452 -8.35 -8.99 6.44
N LYS A 453 -9.14 -9.76 7.20
CA LYS A 453 -10.29 -9.23 7.96
C LYS A 453 -9.87 -8.18 8.99
N THR A 454 -8.72 -8.39 9.65
CA THR A 454 -8.17 -7.44 10.63
C THR A 454 -7.77 -6.11 9.97
N ASN A 455 -7.07 -6.14 8.84
CA ASN A 455 -6.69 -4.92 8.12
C ASN A 455 -7.92 -4.20 7.54
N ILE A 456 -8.87 -4.91 6.94
CA ILE A 456 -10.13 -4.31 6.46
C ILE A 456 -10.92 -3.67 7.62
N LYS A 457 -10.98 -4.32 8.79
CA LYS A 457 -11.66 -3.77 9.98
C LYS A 457 -10.96 -2.51 10.53
N LYS A 458 -9.62 -2.40 10.44
CA LYS A 458 -8.88 -1.16 10.79
C LYS A 458 -9.25 0.02 9.89
N LEU A 459 -9.60 -0.24 8.63
CA LEU A 459 -10.08 0.75 7.66
C LEU A 459 -11.59 1.03 7.79
N ASN A 460 -12.18 0.70 8.94
CA ASN A 460 -13.63 0.74 9.23
C ASN A 460 -14.49 -0.02 8.20
N GLY A 461 -13.89 -0.94 7.45
CA GLY A 461 -14.55 -1.73 6.42
C GLY A 461 -15.12 -3.05 6.93
N ASN A 462 -15.92 -3.68 6.08
CA ASN A 462 -16.37 -5.06 6.24
C ASN A 462 -15.99 -5.90 5.02
N VAL A 463 -15.83 -7.21 5.21
CA VAL A 463 -15.58 -8.18 4.14
C VAL A 463 -16.59 -9.32 4.25
N THR A 464 -17.24 -9.63 3.12
CA THR A 464 -18.25 -10.69 3.00
C THR A 464 -17.85 -11.66 1.90
N ILE A 465 -18.22 -12.93 2.05
CA ILE A 465 -17.92 -14.01 1.09
C ILE A 465 -19.25 -14.60 0.62
N ARG A 466 -19.37 -14.82 -0.69
CA ARG A 466 -20.40 -15.64 -1.33
C ARG A 466 -19.70 -16.64 -2.23
N SER A 467 -20.06 -17.91 -2.17
CA SER A 467 -19.44 -18.92 -3.02
C SER A 467 -20.37 -20.09 -3.24
N GLU A 468 -20.31 -20.65 -4.45
CA GLU A 468 -21.05 -21.85 -4.82
C GLU A 468 -20.08 -22.88 -5.42
N VAL A 469 -20.11 -24.11 -4.90
CA VAL A 469 -19.25 -25.20 -5.36
C VAL A 469 -19.46 -25.43 -6.85
N GLY A 470 -18.37 -25.47 -7.60
CA GLY A 470 -18.34 -25.61 -9.06
C GLY A 470 -18.59 -24.32 -9.84
N LYS A 471 -19.08 -23.23 -9.24
CA LYS A 471 -19.29 -21.93 -9.93
C LYS A 471 -18.23 -20.88 -9.60
N GLY A 472 -17.62 -20.94 -8.41
CA GLY A 472 -16.56 -20.03 -8.00
C GLY A 472 -16.88 -19.27 -6.72
N SER A 473 -16.15 -18.19 -6.47
CA SER A 473 -16.23 -17.40 -5.22
C SER A 473 -16.25 -15.91 -5.51
N GLU A 474 -17.02 -15.15 -4.74
CA GLU A 474 -17.10 -13.70 -4.75
C GLU A 474 -16.81 -13.18 -3.33
N LEU A 475 -15.80 -12.32 -3.21
CA LEU A 475 -15.49 -11.60 -1.99
C LEU A 475 -15.78 -10.12 -2.21
N THR A 476 -16.65 -9.55 -1.38
CA THR A 476 -16.99 -8.13 -1.41
C THR A 476 -16.44 -7.45 -0.17
N ILE A 477 -15.52 -6.52 -0.38
CA ILE A 477 -15.01 -5.57 0.62
C ILE A 477 -15.86 -4.30 0.49
N SER A 478 -16.44 -3.84 1.59
CA SER A 478 -17.15 -2.55 1.69
C SER A 478 -16.36 -1.62 2.59
N LEU A 479 -16.06 -0.41 2.11
CA LEU A 479 -15.24 0.60 2.79
C LEU A 479 -15.99 1.94 2.79
N PRO A 480 -16.01 2.72 3.89
CA PRO A 480 -16.58 4.06 3.87
C PRO A 480 -15.75 5.03 3.00
N LEU A 481 -16.38 6.03 2.39
CA LEU A 481 -15.67 7.11 1.67
C LEU A 481 -15.04 8.15 2.60
N THR A 482 -15.55 8.28 3.83
CA THR A 482 -15.19 9.36 4.76
C THR A 482 -14.30 8.86 5.90
N LEU A 483 -13.58 9.78 6.55
CA LEU A 483 -13.15 9.56 7.93
C LEU A 483 -14.41 9.29 8.76
N ALA A 484 -14.40 8.18 9.52
CA ALA A 484 -15.59 7.69 10.20
C ALA A 484 -16.11 8.70 11.25
N ILE A 485 -17.12 9.47 10.85
CA ILE A 485 -18.07 10.09 11.76
C ILE A 485 -18.95 8.96 12.28
N LEU A 486 -19.02 8.83 13.60
CA LEU A 486 -19.87 7.88 14.28
C LEU A 486 -20.90 8.65 15.11
N PRO A 487 -22.21 8.48 14.88
CA PRO A 487 -23.20 8.96 15.83
C PRO A 487 -23.04 8.18 17.13
N VAL A 488 -22.78 8.89 18.23
CA VAL A 488 -22.60 8.32 19.57
C VAL A 488 -23.59 8.89 20.56
N LEU A 489 -23.94 8.10 21.57
CA LEU A 489 -24.56 8.58 22.80
C LEU A 489 -23.43 8.90 23.81
N MET A 490 -23.42 10.13 24.32
CA MET A 490 -22.53 10.56 25.40
C MET A 490 -23.11 10.12 26.74
N VAL A 491 -22.41 9.22 27.44
CA VAL A 491 -22.78 8.68 28.76
C VAL A 491 -21.73 9.06 29.80
N ARG A 492 -22.13 9.23 31.06
CA ARG A 492 -21.26 9.75 32.13
C ARG A 492 -21.14 8.78 33.30
N ILE A 493 -19.94 8.70 33.86
CA ILE A 493 -19.63 8.08 35.17
C ILE A 493 -18.94 9.14 36.03
N GLY A 494 -19.52 9.48 37.17
CA GLY A 494 -19.06 10.60 38.00
C GLY A 494 -19.02 11.90 37.22
N THR A 495 -17.81 12.42 36.99
CA THR A 495 -17.54 13.63 36.18
C THR A 495 -17.00 13.31 34.79
N GLN A 496 -16.73 12.05 34.44
CA GLN A 496 -16.09 11.66 33.18
C GLN A 496 -17.14 11.20 32.16
N SER A 497 -17.14 11.83 30.98
CA SER A 497 -17.98 11.40 29.85
C SER A 497 -17.24 10.39 28.95
N PHE A 498 -18.02 9.47 28.40
CA PHE A 498 -17.66 8.37 27.51
C PHE A 498 -18.66 8.32 26.36
N ALA A 499 -18.27 7.77 25.21
CA ALA A 499 -19.12 7.67 24.03
C ALA A 499 -19.44 6.20 23.72
N VAL A 500 -20.71 5.87 23.50
CA VAL A 500 -21.14 4.56 22.99
C VAL A 500 -21.80 4.70 21.62
N PRO A 501 -21.55 3.79 20.65
CA PRO A 501 -22.18 3.88 19.32
C PRO A 501 -23.71 3.91 19.41
N LEU A 502 -24.35 4.93 18.83
CA LEU A 502 -25.81 5.11 18.90
C LEU A 502 -26.56 3.95 18.21
N SER A 503 -25.92 3.29 17.23
CA SER A 503 -26.43 2.09 16.55
C SER A 503 -26.60 0.87 17.46
N LEU A 504 -26.01 0.86 18.66
CA LEU A 504 -26.21 -0.19 19.67
C LEU A 504 -27.30 0.17 20.69
N VAL A 505 -27.79 1.42 20.70
CA VAL A 505 -28.77 1.93 21.66
C VAL A 505 -30.19 1.72 21.14
N ARG A 506 -31.01 0.94 21.87
CA ARG A 506 -32.43 0.72 21.57
C ARG A 506 -33.33 1.77 22.21
N GLU A 507 -33.10 2.09 23.49
CA GLU A 507 -33.77 3.17 24.24
C GLU A 507 -33.00 3.53 25.51
N ILE A 508 -33.34 4.67 26.14
CA ILE A 508 -32.76 5.12 27.41
C ILE A 508 -33.91 5.14 28.45
N ILE A 509 -33.65 4.60 29.63
CA ILE A 509 -34.60 4.48 30.74
C ILE A 509 -34.02 5.06 32.03
N ALA A 510 -34.88 5.56 32.91
CA ALA A 510 -34.49 5.92 34.28
C ALA A 510 -34.45 4.65 35.16
N LEU A 511 -33.41 4.51 35.99
CA LEU A 511 -33.27 3.38 36.91
C LEU A 511 -33.82 3.73 38.30
N GLU A 512 -34.96 3.14 38.63
CA GLU A 512 -35.45 3.12 40.00
C GLU A 512 -34.87 1.91 40.74
N HIS A 513 -34.17 2.14 41.85
CA HIS A 513 -33.54 1.08 42.65
C HIS A 513 -34.55 0.07 43.23
N ASN A 514 -35.85 0.41 43.29
CA ASN A 514 -36.90 -0.53 43.72
C ASN A 514 -37.24 -1.60 42.66
N GLN A 515 -36.92 -1.35 41.39
CA GLN A 515 -37.30 -2.21 40.26
C GLN A 515 -36.22 -3.25 39.92
N ILE A 516 -34.99 -3.06 40.40
CA ILE A 516 -33.84 -3.93 40.14
C ILE A 516 -33.98 -5.23 40.95
N GLN A 517 -34.14 -6.34 40.25
CA GLN A 517 -34.26 -7.68 40.84
C GLN A 517 -32.95 -8.45 40.68
N HIS A 518 -32.62 -9.33 41.63
CA HIS A 518 -31.44 -10.19 41.55
C HIS A 518 -31.86 -11.61 41.21
N VAL A 519 -31.50 -12.07 40.01
CA VAL A 519 -31.80 -13.43 39.51
C VAL A 519 -30.48 -14.16 39.24
N GLY A 520 -30.28 -15.31 39.87
CA GLY A 520 -29.03 -16.08 39.72
C GLY A 520 -27.77 -15.34 40.15
N GLY A 521 -27.89 -14.38 41.10
CA GLY A 521 -26.78 -13.53 41.54
C GLY A 521 -26.43 -12.37 40.60
N LYS A 522 -27.18 -12.17 39.51
CA LYS A 522 -27.01 -11.05 38.58
C LYS A 522 -28.14 -10.04 38.75
N SER A 523 -27.81 -8.76 38.68
CA SER A 523 -28.80 -7.68 38.61
C SER A 523 -29.58 -7.78 37.31
N THR A 524 -30.90 -7.61 37.38
CA THR A 524 -31.82 -7.70 36.26
C THR A 524 -32.93 -6.67 36.41
N LEU A 525 -33.51 -6.23 35.29
CA LEU A 525 -34.67 -5.33 35.27
C LEU A 525 -35.70 -5.86 34.28
N VAL A 526 -36.99 -5.70 34.60
CA VAL A 526 -38.08 -6.07 33.70
C VAL A 526 -38.52 -4.86 32.88
N VAL A 527 -38.23 -4.85 31.59
CA VAL A 527 -38.62 -3.77 30.68
C VAL A 527 -39.66 -4.30 29.70
N ARG A 528 -40.88 -3.74 29.75
CA ARG A 528 -42.04 -4.15 28.92
C ARG A 528 -42.37 -5.66 28.93
N GLY A 529 -41.96 -6.37 29.98
CA GLY A 529 -42.15 -7.83 30.14
C GLY A 529 -40.95 -8.69 29.74
N GLU A 530 -39.90 -8.10 29.16
CA GLU A 530 -38.61 -8.76 28.91
C GLU A 530 -37.74 -8.66 30.18
N ILE A 531 -37.18 -9.78 30.66
CA ILE A 531 -36.20 -9.79 31.76
C ILE A 531 -34.82 -9.56 31.16
N LEU A 532 -34.19 -8.44 31.48
CA LEU A 532 -32.91 -8.04 30.89
C LEU A 532 -31.81 -7.97 31.96
N PRO A 533 -30.59 -8.49 31.68
CA PRO A 533 -29.46 -8.35 32.59
C PRO A 533 -29.01 -6.89 32.65
N MET A 534 -28.65 -6.46 33.86
CA MET A 534 -28.21 -5.10 34.19
C MET A 534 -26.70 -5.12 34.44
N VAL A 535 -25.93 -4.39 33.65
CA VAL A 535 -24.46 -4.36 33.68
C VAL A 535 -23.97 -2.95 33.98
N SER A 536 -23.10 -2.78 34.98
CA SER A 536 -22.52 -1.49 35.35
C SER A 536 -21.37 -1.11 34.42
N LEU A 537 -21.44 0.08 33.79
CA LEU A 537 -20.35 0.56 32.94
C LEU A 537 -19.07 0.82 33.76
N ALA A 538 -19.21 1.27 35.01
CA ALA A 538 -18.08 1.44 35.92
C ALA A 538 -17.39 0.09 36.19
N GLN A 539 -18.15 -1.00 36.41
CA GLN A 539 -17.58 -2.34 36.57
C GLN A 539 -16.88 -2.84 35.29
N LEU A 540 -17.46 -2.61 34.11
CA LEU A 540 -16.86 -2.97 32.81
C LEU A 540 -15.52 -2.27 32.57
N LEU A 541 -15.39 -1.01 33.02
CA LEU A 541 -14.18 -0.21 32.86
C LEU A 541 -13.20 -0.32 34.05
N HIS A 542 -13.52 -1.15 35.06
CA HIS A 542 -12.81 -1.23 36.34
C HIS A 542 -12.64 0.13 37.05
N TRP A 543 -13.63 1.00 36.90
CA TRP A 543 -13.71 2.32 37.51
C TRP A 543 -14.30 2.25 38.92
N GLU A 544 -14.03 3.25 39.76
CA GLU A 544 -14.70 3.34 41.07
C GLU A 544 -16.21 3.57 40.88
N GLU A 545 -17.04 2.71 41.48
CA GLU A 545 -18.49 2.86 41.38
C GLU A 545 -18.97 4.06 42.22
N SER A 546 -19.47 5.07 41.50
CA SER A 546 -20.34 6.11 42.05
C SER A 546 -21.67 5.46 42.47
N ASN A 547 -22.10 5.75 43.69
CA ASN A 547 -23.08 4.91 44.40
C ASN A 547 -24.55 5.14 43.97
N GLN A 548 -24.80 5.80 42.84
CA GLN A 548 -26.13 6.12 42.32
C GLN A 548 -26.17 6.16 40.77
N ALA A 549 -26.13 4.99 40.13
CA ALA A 549 -26.45 4.88 38.71
C ALA A 549 -27.95 5.19 38.49
N HIS A 550 -28.26 6.36 37.93
CA HIS A 550 -29.63 6.82 37.72
C HIS A 550 -30.20 6.48 36.34
N THR A 551 -29.36 6.11 35.38
CA THR A 551 -29.75 5.92 33.98
C THR A 551 -29.36 4.53 33.50
N GLY A 552 -30.26 3.89 32.76
CA GLY A 552 -30.03 2.63 32.08
C GLY A 552 -30.14 2.84 30.58
N VAL A 553 -29.10 2.51 29.83
CA VAL A 553 -29.12 2.50 28.37
C VAL A 553 -29.44 1.08 27.93
N LEU A 554 -30.57 0.85 27.27
CA LEU A 554 -30.91 -0.46 26.72
C LEU A 554 -30.07 -0.68 25.46
N MET A 555 -29.09 -1.57 25.55
CA MET A 555 -28.16 -1.92 24.50
C MET A 555 -28.59 -3.20 23.80
N GLN A 556 -28.44 -3.25 22.48
CA GLN A 556 -28.52 -4.48 21.70
C GLN A 556 -27.19 -4.75 20.99
N VAL A 557 -26.60 -5.89 21.31
CA VAL A 557 -25.38 -6.40 20.68
C VAL A 557 -25.70 -7.74 20.04
N ASP A 558 -25.71 -7.76 18.71
CA ASP A 558 -26.10 -8.93 17.92
C ASP A 558 -27.51 -9.43 18.34
N ASN A 559 -27.63 -10.66 18.85
CA ASN A 559 -28.89 -11.21 19.35
C ASN A 559 -29.08 -11.08 20.89
N GLN A 560 -28.19 -10.37 21.59
CA GLN A 560 -28.27 -10.18 23.04
C GLN A 560 -28.68 -8.75 23.38
N SER A 561 -29.73 -8.61 24.20
CA SER A 561 -30.16 -7.35 24.79
C SER A 561 -29.79 -7.31 26.26
N PHE A 562 -29.21 -6.19 26.70
CA PHE A 562 -28.85 -5.95 28.10
C PHE A 562 -28.95 -4.45 28.39
N ILE A 563 -29.04 -4.09 29.66
CA ILE A 563 -29.05 -2.70 30.07
C ILE A 563 -27.65 -2.35 30.57
N LEU A 564 -27.17 -1.17 30.20
CA LEU A 564 -25.91 -0.60 30.67
C LEU A 564 -26.23 0.52 31.67
N SER A 565 -25.89 0.36 32.95
CA SER A 565 -26.15 1.38 33.97
C SER A 565 -25.00 2.39 34.01
N VAL A 566 -25.40 3.66 33.98
CA VAL A 566 -24.54 4.85 33.94
C VAL A 566 -25.14 5.91 34.87
N ASP A 567 -24.31 6.86 35.31
CA ASP A 567 -24.75 7.90 36.25
C ASP A 567 -25.64 8.94 35.55
N GLY A 568 -25.36 9.20 34.27
CA GLY A 568 -26.21 10.01 33.40
C GLY A 568 -25.82 9.90 31.93
N PHE A 569 -26.48 10.70 31.09
CA PHE A 569 -26.12 10.91 29.70
C PHE A 569 -26.19 12.41 29.38
N ASP A 570 -25.33 12.87 28.47
CA ASP A 570 -25.18 14.29 28.12
C ASP A 570 -25.84 14.64 26.77
N GLY A 571 -26.13 13.63 25.94
CA GLY A 571 -26.80 13.79 24.65
C GLY A 571 -26.34 12.76 23.63
N HIS A 572 -26.61 13.03 22.35
CA HIS A 572 -25.95 12.35 21.23
C HIS A 572 -25.17 13.39 20.42
N ASP A 573 -24.09 12.94 19.77
CA ASP A 573 -23.20 13.80 18.99
C ASP A 573 -22.60 13.00 17.81
N ASP A 574 -22.23 13.70 16.73
CA ASP A 574 -21.64 13.11 15.52
C ASP A 574 -20.12 13.26 15.57
N VAL A 575 -19.46 12.27 16.16
CA VAL A 575 -18.04 12.38 16.53
C VAL A 575 -17.10 11.74 15.51
N VAL A 576 -16.01 12.43 15.19
CA VAL A 576 -14.92 11.85 14.38
C VAL A 576 -14.12 10.88 15.26
N ILE A 577 -14.06 9.61 14.85
CA ILE A 577 -13.18 8.62 15.50
C ILE A 577 -11.73 8.94 15.13
N LYS A 578 -10.85 9.08 16.14
CA LYS A 578 -9.41 9.03 15.97
C LYS A 578 -8.87 7.71 16.51
N SER A 579 -8.06 7.02 15.70
CA SER A 579 -7.32 5.83 16.11
C SER A 579 -6.29 6.18 17.19
N LEU A 580 -6.00 5.22 18.07
CA LEU A 580 -4.91 5.28 19.04
C LEU A 580 -3.77 4.38 18.57
N ASP A 581 -2.93 4.90 17.67
CA ASP A 581 -1.98 4.09 16.89
C ASP A 581 -0.88 3.43 17.75
N THR A 582 -0.52 4.03 18.89
CA THR A 582 0.55 3.56 19.79
C THR A 582 0.03 2.67 20.93
N PHE A 583 -1.21 2.86 21.37
CA PHE A 583 -1.78 2.19 22.54
C PHE A 583 -3.31 2.17 22.48
N ARG A 584 -3.90 1.02 22.16
CA ARG A 584 -5.35 0.80 22.22
C ARG A 584 -5.70 0.11 23.55
N PRO A 585 -6.38 0.78 24.50
CA PRO A 585 -6.90 0.11 25.69
C PRO A 585 -7.95 -0.93 25.30
N ASN A 586 -7.99 -2.04 26.04
CA ASN A 586 -9.04 -3.04 25.88
C ASN A 586 -10.42 -2.39 26.07
N GLY A 587 -11.36 -2.70 25.18
CA GLY A 587 -12.72 -2.15 25.23
C GLY A 587 -12.87 -0.71 24.72
N VAL A 588 -11.82 -0.10 24.16
CA VAL A 588 -11.88 1.24 23.54
C VAL A 588 -11.80 1.09 22.02
N ALA A 589 -12.78 1.61 21.29
CA ALA A 589 -12.80 1.67 19.84
C ALA A 589 -11.90 2.80 19.29
N GLY A 590 -11.84 3.93 20.00
CA GLY A 590 -10.99 5.08 19.65
C GLY A 590 -11.19 6.26 20.60
N VAL A 591 -10.63 7.41 20.26
CA VAL A 591 -10.85 8.68 20.99
C VAL A 591 -11.51 9.72 20.11
N THR A 592 -12.22 10.63 20.75
CA THR A 592 -12.72 11.85 20.13
C THR A 592 -12.64 13.03 21.09
N MET A 593 -13.14 14.17 20.68
CA MET A 593 -13.15 15.41 21.45
C MET A 593 -14.59 15.94 21.49
N SER A 594 -15.11 16.16 22.70
CA SER A 594 -16.44 16.74 22.93
C SER A 594 -16.52 18.16 22.38
N SER A 595 -17.74 18.67 22.20
CA SER A 595 -18.03 20.09 21.90
C SER A 595 -17.36 21.06 22.90
N ASP A 596 -17.22 20.64 24.15
CA ASP A 596 -16.56 21.39 25.23
C ASP A 596 -15.02 21.27 25.22
N GLY A 597 -14.44 20.49 24.30
CA GLY A 597 -12.99 20.30 24.14
C GLY A 597 -12.37 19.19 25.00
N GLU A 598 -13.16 18.49 25.82
CA GLU A 598 -12.69 17.34 26.60
C GLU A 598 -12.46 16.09 25.72
N ILE A 599 -11.47 15.27 26.08
CA ILE A 599 -11.19 14.01 25.37
C ILE A 599 -12.18 12.94 25.86
N VAL A 600 -12.92 12.35 24.92
CA VAL A 600 -13.92 11.32 25.19
C VAL A 600 -13.47 9.99 24.57
N LEU A 601 -13.53 8.92 25.35
CA LEU A 601 -13.24 7.56 24.89
C LEU A 601 -14.50 6.96 24.24
N ILE A 602 -14.37 6.48 23.00
CA ILE A 602 -15.42 5.74 22.30
C ILE A 602 -15.25 4.27 22.65
N LEU A 603 -16.30 3.64 23.20
CA LEU A 603 -16.24 2.29 23.77
C LEU A 603 -16.58 1.21 22.73
N ASP A 604 -15.76 0.17 22.65
CA ASP A 604 -16.12 -1.08 21.96
C ASP A 604 -16.89 -1.97 22.94
N ILE A 605 -18.20 -1.75 22.97
CA ILE A 605 -19.12 -2.47 23.87
C ILE A 605 -19.12 -3.98 23.61
N LYS A 606 -18.84 -4.43 22.38
CA LYS A 606 -18.74 -5.87 22.08
C LYS A 606 -17.52 -6.47 22.75
N GLU A 607 -16.39 -5.77 22.70
CA GLU A 607 -15.13 -6.17 23.33
C GLU A 607 -15.25 -6.16 24.87
N LEU A 608 -15.82 -5.10 25.46
CA LEU A 608 -16.07 -5.00 26.91
C LEU A 608 -16.96 -6.14 27.43
N PHE A 609 -18.08 -6.40 26.75
CA PHE A 609 -19.01 -7.46 27.15
C PHE A 609 -18.42 -8.87 26.99
N GLY A 610 -17.57 -9.08 25.98
CA GLY A 610 -16.82 -10.33 25.80
C GLY A 610 -15.77 -10.58 26.88
N LEU A 611 -15.05 -9.53 27.31
CA LEU A 611 -13.99 -9.61 28.31
C LEU A 611 -14.49 -9.98 29.71
N THR A 612 -15.69 -9.52 30.09
CA THR A 612 -16.30 -9.89 31.39
C THR A 612 -16.90 -11.30 31.44
N GLY A 613 -16.75 -12.08 30.36
CA GLY A 613 -17.31 -13.41 30.23
C GLY A 613 -18.77 -13.36 29.83
N GLY A 614 -19.10 -14.03 28.72
CA GLY A 614 -20.48 -14.15 28.27
C GLY A 614 -21.38 -14.67 29.40
N ILE A 615 -22.55 -14.05 29.57
CA ILE A 615 -23.53 -14.39 30.62
C ILE A 615 -24.11 -15.83 30.45
N VAL A 616 -23.70 -16.55 29.40
CA VAL A 616 -24.03 -17.94 29.07
C VAL A 616 -22.86 -18.87 29.41
N SER A 617 -22.85 -19.42 30.62
CA SER A 617 -22.16 -20.66 31.01
C SER A 617 -22.60 -21.10 32.41
N HIS A 618 -23.88 -21.46 32.54
CA HIS A 618 -24.39 -22.62 33.32
C HIS A 618 -25.91 -22.75 33.16
#